data_AF-A0A929EQF7-F1
#
_entry.id   AF-A0A929EQF7-F1
#
_cell.length_a   1.000
_cell.length_b   1.000
_cell.length_c   1.000
_cell.angle_alpha   90.00
_cell.angle_beta   90.00
_cell.angle_gamma   90.00
#
_symmetry.space_group_name_H-M   'P 1'
#
loop_
_entity.id
_entity.type
_entity.pdbx_description
1 polymer ?
#
loop_
_entity_poly.entity_id
_entity_poly.type
_entity_poly.pdbx_seq_one_letter_code
_entity_poly.pdbx_strand_id
1 'polypeptide(L)'
;RGMDIMVEKGLRAQLKTGSLLTGQLLIGLDFHSDAPPAKINWDGRYPELPTIPTPMEEITSGVTRIVEKLDTIPLEQIGKDLQQTMANLSKTTANLQTLVQKLDANVAPAATDTLKQAQTTLIKVDRLLNADSPTGYELKRALAELADAARNIAILVDYLERHPDSVIFGKEQSNEK
;
A
#
# COMPACT_ATOMS: atom_id res chain seq x y z
N ARG A 1 41.66 -2.48 25.60
CA ARG A 1 40.68 -2.13 26.65
C ARG A 1 40.18 -0.69 26.54
N GLY A 2 41.04 0.34 26.52
CA GLY A 2 40.56 1.74 26.38
C GLY A 2 39.82 2.01 25.08
N MET A 3 40.31 1.49 23.94
CA MET A 3 39.63 1.63 22.64
C MET A 3 38.30 0.88 22.57
N ASP A 4 38.19 -0.28 23.21
CA ASP A 4 36.95 -1.04 23.27
C ASP A 4 35.84 -0.22 23.95
N ILE A 5 36.17 0.47 25.07
CA ILE A 5 35.23 1.37 25.75
C ILE A 5 34.83 2.55 24.87
N MET A 6 35.76 3.11 24.08
CA MET A 6 35.43 4.21 23.17
C MET A 6 34.51 3.75 22.05
N VAL A 7 34.74 2.56 21.49
CA VAL A 7 33.90 1.95 20.46
C VAL A 7 32.50 1.61 21.00
N GLU A 8 32.42 1.09 22.23
CA GLU A 8 31.15 0.86 22.94
C GLU A 8 30.37 2.17 23.16
N LYS A 9 31.09 3.29 23.38
CA LYS A 9 30.50 4.64 23.47
C LYS A 9 30.21 5.30 22.12
N GLY A 10 30.40 4.58 21.01
CA GLY A 10 30.03 5.07 19.67
C GLY A 10 31.20 5.58 18.82
N LEU A 11 32.46 5.37 19.21
CA LEU A 11 33.60 5.72 18.36
C LEU A 11 33.57 4.90 17.06
N ARG A 12 33.53 5.58 15.91
CA ARG A 12 33.58 4.96 14.58
C ARG A 12 34.64 5.63 13.72
N ALA A 13 35.20 4.84 12.81
CA ALA A 13 36.03 5.34 11.74
C ALA A 13 35.17 5.68 10.52
N GLN A 14 35.43 6.83 9.89
CA GLN A 14 34.78 7.27 8.66
C GLN A 14 35.82 7.81 7.70
N LEU A 15 35.64 7.57 6.41
CA LEU A 15 36.47 8.15 5.37
C LEU A 15 35.93 9.54 5.01
N LYS A 16 36.60 10.61 5.43
CA LYS A 16 36.17 11.98 5.16
C LYS A 16 36.98 12.57 4.01
N THR A 17 36.36 13.38 3.16
CA THR A 17 37.08 14.09 2.10
C THR A 17 37.89 15.23 2.69
N GLY A 18 39.22 15.14 2.60
CA GLY A 18 40.13 16.19 3.06
C GLY A 18 40.27 17.33 2.05
N SER A 19 40.21 17.03 0.76
CA SER A 19 40.22 18.05 -0.31
C SER A 19 39.39 17.57 -1.49
N LEU A 20 38.36 18.34 -1.85
CA LEU A 20 37.52 18.05 -3.02
C LEU A 20 38.25 18.34 -4.35
N LEU A 21 39.22 19.25 -4.34
CA LEU A 21 39.97 19.64 -5.54
C LEU A 21 40.98 18.58 -5.97
N THR A 22 41.55 17.86 -5.00
CA THR A 22 42.57 16.81 -5.25
C THR A 22 42.02 15.40 -5.04
N GLY A 23 40.79 15.26 -4.52
CA GLY A 23 40.19 13.97 -4.18
C GLY A 23 40.85 13.28 -2.97
N GLN A 24 41.61 14.02 -2.16
CA GLN A 24 42.30 13.42 -1.01
C GLN A 24 41.29 13.02 0.07
N LEU A 25 41.45 11.79 0.58
CA LEU A 25 40.64 11.22 1.66
C LEU A 25 41.45 11.15 2.96
N LEU A 26 40.76 11.28 4.08
CA LEU A 26 41.30 11.22 5.43
C LEU A 26 40.45 10.27 6.28
N ILE A 27 41.08 9.59 7.24
CA ILE A 27 40.36 8.76 8.20
C ILE A 27 39.98 9.66 9.38
N GLY A 28 38.69 9.94 9.50
CA GLY A 28 38.11 10.59 10.67
C GLY A 28 37.74 9.55 11.74
N LEU A 29 38.05 9.84 13.00
CA LEU A 29 37.58 9.09 14.15
C LEU A 29 36.66 10.00 14.94
N ASP A 30 35.39 9.60 15.09
CA ASP A 30 34.37 10.44 15.72
C ASP A 30 33.36 9.60 16.50
N PHE A 31 32.65 10.24 17.44
CA PHE A 31 31.63 9.59 18.24
C PHE A 31 30.24 9.83 17.64
N HIS A 32 29.53 8.73 17.37
CA HIS A 32 28.21 8.75 16.78
C HIS A 32 27.20 8.16 17.77
N SER A 33 26.26 8.98 18.25
CA SER A 33 25.28 8.57 19.27
C SER A 33 24.22 7.60 18.75
N ASP A 34 24.04 7.55 17.43
CA ASP A 34 23.10 6.71 16.70
C ASP A 34 23.78 5.47 16.06
N ALA A 35 25.10 5.33 16.21
CA ALA A 35 25.82 4.22 15.61
C ALA A 35 25.38 2.86 16.21
N PRO A 36 25.10 1.84 15.38
CA PRO A 36 24.76 0.51 15.85
C PRO A 36 25.88 -0.07 16.74
N PRO A 37 25.57 -0.84 17.80
CA PRO A 37 26.57 -1.46 18.65
C PRO A 37 27.58 -2.28 17.84
N ALA A 38 28.87 -2.01 18.05
CA ALA A 38 29.96 -2.69 17.36
C ALA A 38 31.12 -2.92 18.33
N LYS A 39 32.04 -3.81 17.96
CA LYS A 39 33.26 -4.12 18.72
C LYS A 39 34.46 -4.09 17.80
N ILE A 40 35.64 -3.85 18.36
CA ILE A 40 36.89 -4.00 17.64
C ILE A 40 37.12 -5.49 17.42
N ASN A 41 37.38 -5.87 16.17
CA ASN A 41 37.78 -7.24 15.86
C ASN A 41 39.29 -7.37 16.10
N TRP A 42 39.65 -8.27 17.02
CA TRP A 42 41.02 -8.53 17.43
C TRP A 42 41.54 -9.89 16.94
N ASP A 43 40.71 -10.69 16.26
CA ASP A 43 41.01 -12.08 15.91
C ASP A 43 42.00 -12.21 14.73
N GLY A 44 42.25 -11.11 14.02
CA GLY A 44 43.17 -11.04 12.88
C GLY A 44 44.60 -10.59 13.22
N ARG A 45 45.47 -10.53 12.20
CA ARG A 45 46.84 -10.00 12.31
C ARG A 45 46.88 -8.52 12.71
N TYR A 46 45.85 -7.76 12.35
CA TYR A 46 45.69 -6.35 12.68
C TYR A 46 44.31 -6.12 13.26
N PRO A 47 44.16 -5.20 14.24
CA PRO A 47 42.86 -4.85 14.78
C PRO A 47 42.01 -4.09 13.76
N GLU A 48 40.75 -4.47 13.63
CA GLU A 48 39.79 -3.81 12.74
C GLU A 48 38.87 -2.89 13.55
N LEU A 49 38.98 -1.59 13.31
CA LEU A 49 38.10 -0.60 13.92
C LEU A 49 36.75 -0.59 13.19
N PRO A 50 35.63 -0.53 13.91
CA PRO A 50 34.33 -0.45 13.30
C PRO A 50 34.15 0.89 12.58
N THR A 51 33.65 0.81 11.35
CA THR A 51 33.36 1.96 10.50
C THR A 51 31.86 2.21 10.44
N ILE A 52 31.50 3.40 9.99
CA ILE A 52 30.17 3.68 9.46
C ILE A 52 30.31 4.35 8.09
N PRO A 53 29.32 4.18 7.19
CA PRO A 53 29.35 4.86 5.91
C PRO A 53 29.34 6.39 6.08
N THR A 54 29.83 7.08 5.06
CA THR A 54 29.62 8.53 4.96
C THR A 54 28.21 8.85 4.45
N PRO A 55 27.68 10.05 4.72
CA PRO A 55 26.37 10.46 4.18
C PRO A 55 26.27 10.34 2.65
N MET A 56 27.35 10.59 1.92
CA MET A 56 27.36 10.44 0.45
C MET A 56 27.28 8.97 0.01
N GLU A 57 28.00 8.08 0.69
CA GLU A 57 27.91 6.63 0.43
C GLU A 57 26.53 6.07 0.76
N GLU A 58 25.87 6.58 1.81
CA GLU A 58 24.50 6.17 2.14
C GLU A 58 23.51 6.60 1.06
N ILE A 59 23.64 7.82 0.53
CA ILE A 59 22.79 8.31 -0.56
C ILE A 59 23.00 7.48 -1.83
N THR A 60 24.24 7.26 -2.26
CA THR A 60 24.52 6.47 -3.47
C THR A 60 24.00 5.04 -3.33
N SER A 61 24.27 4.39 -2.18
CA SER A 61 23.76 3.05 -1.88
C SER A 61 22.23 3.02 -1.78
N GLY A 62 21.61 4.09 -1.29
CA GLY A 62 20.16 4.26 -1.25
C GLY A 62 19.55 4.32 -2.65
N VAL A 63 20.12 5.13 -3.54
CA VAL A 63 19.69 5.24 -4.95
C VAL A 63 19.84 3.91 -5.67
N THR A 64 20.97 3.22 -5.53
CA THR A 64 21.18 1.91 -6.15
C THR A 64 20.12 0.90 -5.69
N ARG A 65 19.84 0.82 -4.39
CA ARG A 65 18.78 -0.07 -3.86
C ARG A 65 17.39 0.27 -4.39
N ILE A 66 17.10 1.55 -4.63
CA ILE A 66 15.82 1.95 -5.23
C ILE A 66 15.75 1.47 -6.67
N VAL A 67 16.79 1.69 -7.47
CA VAL A 67 16.84 1.24 -8.87
C VAL A 67 16.67 -0.28 -8.96
N GLU A 68 17.40 -1.04 -8.14
CA GLU A 68 17.26 -2.50 -8.07
C GLU A 68 15.84 -2.93 -7.68
N LYS A 69 15.22 -2.24 -6.71
CA LYS A 69 13.84 -2.54 -6.32
C LYS A 69 12.85 -2.21 -7.42
N LEU A 70 13.04 -1.12 -8.15
CA LEU A 70 12.17 -0.74 -9.28
C LEU A 70 12.20 -1.79 -10.39
N ASP A 71 13.39 -2.34 -10.71
CA ASP A 71 13.53 -3.43 -11.70
C ASP A 71 12.79 -4.71 -11.27
N THR A 72 12.57 -4.91 -9.98
CA THR A 72 11.86 -6.09 -9.44
C THR A 72 10.35 -5.89 -9.31
N ILE A 73 9.80 -4.70 -9.58
CA ILE A 73 8.34 -4.49 -9.51
C ILE A 73 7.68 -5.19 -10.71
N PRO A 74 6.85 -6.24 -10.49
CA PRO A 74 6.23 -6.97 -11.59
C PRO A 74 4.98 -6.20 -12.08
N LEU A 75 5.21 -5.09 -12.80
CA LEU A 75 4.15 -4.22 -13.31
C LEU A 75 3.14 -4.99 -14.18
N GLU A 76 3.61 -5.99 -14.93
CA GLU A 76 2.77 -6.87 -15.74
C GLU A 76 1.82 -7.70 -14.88
N GLN A 77 2.27 -8.18 -13.72
CA GLN A 77 1.43 -8.97 -12.81
C GLN A 77 0.37 -8.08 -12.15
N ILE A 78 0.76 -6.88 -11.72
CA ILE A 78 -0.16 -5.88 -11.16
C ILE A 78 -1.25 -5.53 -12.18
N GLY A 79 -0.88 -5.32 -13.45
CA GLY A 79 -1.83 -5.07 -14.53
C GLY A 79 -2.80 -6.23 -14.74
N LYS A 80 -2.31 -7.47 -14.75
CA LYS A 80 -3.14 -8.68 -14.88
C LYS A 80 -4.11 -8.85 -13.71
N ASP A 81 -3.64 -8.70 -12.48
CA ASP A 81 -4.46 -8.84 -11.27
C ASP A 81 -5.58 -7.78 -11.23
N LEU A 82 -5.26 -6.57 -11.68
CA LEU A 82 -6.23 -5.48 -11.79
C LEU A 82 -7.27 -5.75 -12.87
N GLN A 83 -6.85 -6.18 -14.06
CA GLN A 83 -7.76 -6.59 -15.14
C GLN A 83 -8.69 -7.72 -14.68
N GLN A 84 -8.17 -8.72 -13.98
CA GLN A 84 -8.95 -9.84 -13.47
C GLN A 84 -9.95 -9.41 -12.39
N THR A 85 -9.54 -8.50 -11.50
CA THR A 85 -10.43 -7.90 -10.50
C THR A 85 -11.57 -7.12 -11.15
N MET A 86 -11.27 -6.29 -12.17
CA MET A 86 -12.27 -5.55 -12.93
C MET A 86 -13.24 -6.49 -13.67
N ALA A 87 -12.72 -7.56 -14.29
CA ALA A 87 -13.55 -8.55 -14.96
C ALA A 87 -14.51 -9.26 -13.98
N ASN A 88 -14.04 -9.61 -12.78
CA ASN A 88 -14.88 -10.21 -11.75
C ASN A 88 -15.94 -9.24 -11.23
N LEU A 89 -15.59 -7.97 -11.00
CA LEU A 89 -16.55 -6.94 -10.59
C LEU A 89 -17.63 -6.68 -11.64
N SER A 90 -17.25 -6.68 -12.93
CA SER A 90 -18.19 -6.58 -14.05
C SER A 90 -19.18 -7.75 -14.05
N LYS A 91 -18.69 -8.99 -13.91
CA LYS A 91 -19.54 -10.19 -13.80
C LYS A 91 -20.48 -10.14 -12.60
N THR A 92 -19.98 -9.75 -11.42
CA THR A 92 -20.80 -9.61 -10.22
C THR A 92 -21.91 -8.58 -10.42
N THR A 93 -21.59 -7.43 -11.02
CA THR A 93 -22.57 -6.38 -11.33
C THR A 93 -23.66 -6.88 -12.28
N ALA A 94 -23.29 -7.61 -13.33
CA ALA A 94 -24.23 -8.19 -14.28
C ALA A 94 -25.16 -9.23 -13.61
N ASN A 95 -24.61 -10.07 -12.73
CA ASN A 95 -25.38 -11.05 -11.97
C ASN A 95 -26.36 -10.37 -10.99
N LEU A 96 -25.92 -9.31 -10.31
CA LEU A 96 -26.77 -8.51 -9.44
C LEU A 96 -27.90 -7.84 -10.22
N GLN A 97 -27.63 -7.29 -11.40
CA GLN A 97 -28.66 -6.70 -12.26
C GLN A 97 -29.71 -7.73 -12.68
N THR A 98 -29.28 -8.96 -12.99
CA THR A 98 -30.18 -10.08 -13.32
C THR A 98 -31.02 -10.50 -12.11
N LEU A 99 -30.42 -10.50 -10.92
CA LEU A 99 -31.13 -10.78 -9.66
C LEU A 99 -32.20 -9.71 -9.37
N VAL A 100 -31.84 -8.44 -9.51
CA VAL A 100 -32.75 -7.31 -9.30
C VAL A 100 -33.91 -7.31 -10.31
N GLN A 101 -33.66 -7.71 -11.57
CA GLN A 101 -34.73 -7.89 -12.56
C GLN A 101 -35.69 -9.04 -12.23
N LYS A 102 -35.23 -10.05 -11.48
CA LYS A 102 -36.04 -11.19 -11.04
C LYS A 102 -36.73 -10.96 -9.69
N LEU A 103 -36.31 -9.95 -8.93
CA LEU A 103 -36.93 -9.55 -7.67
C LEU A 103 -38.09 -8.59 -7.95
N ASP A 104 -39.23 -8.83 -7.30
CA ASP A 104 -40.48 -8.11 -7.48
C ASP A 104 -40.36 -6.59 -7.22
N ALA A 105 -41.29 -5.80 -7.78
CA ALA A 105 -41.22 -4.34 -7.97
C ALA A 105 -40.99 -3.46 -6.70
N ASN A 106 -40.95 -4.05 -5.51
CA ASN A 106 -40.83 -3.34 -4.23
C ASN A 106 -39.40 -3.20 -3.69
N VAL A 107 -38.40 -3.84 -4.32
CA VAL A 107 -36.96 -3.70 -3.96
C VAL A 107 -36.16 -2.96 -5.07
N ALA A 108 -36.82 -2.67 -6.20
CA ALA A 108 -36.19 -2.37 -7.48
C ALA A 108 -35.48 -0.99 -7.61
N PRO A 109 -35.98 0.15 -7.09
CA PRO A 109 -35.39 1.44 -7.43
C PRO A 109 -34.02 1.67 -6.77
N ALA A 110 -33.92 1.45 -5.46
CA ALA A 110 -32.70 1.72 -4.70
C ALA A 110 -31.54 0.77 -5.06
N ALA A 111 -31.85 -0.50 -5.35
CA ALA A 111 -30.85 -1.47 -5.82
C ALA A 111 -30.35 -1.13 -7.23
N THR A 112 -31.25 -0.71 -8.13
CA THR A 112 -30.90 -0.29 -9.50
C THR A 112 -30.04 0.97 -9.50
N ASP A 113 -30.37 1.96 -8.67
CA ASP A 113 -29.60 3.20 -8.55
C ASP A 113 -28.20 2.95 -7.99
N THR A 114 -28.09 2.07 -7.00
CA THR A 114 -26.79 1.66 -6.42
C THR A 114 -25.93 0.94 -7.47
N LEU A 115 -26.51 0.02 -8.24
CA LEU A 115 -25.79 -0.69 -9.31
C LEU A 115 -25.32 0.27 -10.42
N LYS A 116 -26.14 1.26 -10.77
CA LYS A 116 -25.80 2.29 -11.75
C LYS A 116 -24.67 3.19 -11.26
N GLN A 117 -24.66 3.55 -9.98
CA GLN A 117 -23.56 4.30 -9.36
C GLN A 117 -22.27 3.47 -9.34
N ALA A 118 -22.33 2.19 -8.94
CA ALA A 118 -21.17 1.29 -8.95
C ALA A 118 -20.56 1.15 -10.36
N GLN A 119 -21.40 0.96 -11.39
CA GLN A 119 -20.96 0.90 -12.78
C GLN A 119 -20.29 2.20 -13.23
N THR A 120 -20.84 3.36 -12.84
CA THR A 120 -20.28 4.67 -13.16
C THR A 120 -18.90 4.87 -12.52
N THR A 121 -18.74 4.43 -11.27
CA THR A 121 -17.46 4.50 -10.55
C THR A 121 -16.40 3.59 -11.18
N LEU A 122 -16.76 2.37 -11.58
CA LEU A 122 -15.86 1.46 -12.31
C LEU A 122 -15.35 2.10 -13.61
N ILE A 123 -16.23 2.76 -14.38
CA ILE A 123 -15.83 3.47 -15.61
C ILE A 123 -14.86 4.63 -15.31
N LYS A 124 -15.06 5.35 -14.20
CA LYS A 124 -14.13 6.43 -13.81
C LYS A 124 -12.77 5.89 -13.41
N VAL A 125 -12.71 4.78 -12.67
CA VAL A 125 -11.45 4.13 -12.29
C VAL A 125 -10.71 3.61 -13.51
N ASP A 126 -11.40 2.96 -14.45
CA ASP A 126 -10.80 2.49 -15.72
C ASP A 126 -10.15 3.64 -16.51
N ARG A 127 -10.82 4.80 -16.59
CA ARG A 127 -10.25 5.99 -17.23
C ARG A 127 -9.05 6.58 -16.50
N LEU A 128 -9.04 6.52 -15.17
CA LEU A 128 -7.90 7.01 -14.37
C LEU A 128 -6.68 6.10 -14.48
N LEU A 129 -6.89 4.79 -14.66
CA LEU A 129 -5.82 3.83 -14.87
C LEU A 129 -5.22 3.91 -16.27
N ASN A 130 -6.02 4.29 -17.27
CA ASN A 130 -5.60 4.47 -18.66
C ASN A 130 -5.09 5.89 -18.98
N ALA A 131 -5.31 6.86 -18.09
CA ALA A 131 -4.75 8.21 -18.23
C ALA A 131 -3.39 8.27 -17.51
N ASP A 132 -2.33 8.61 -18.24
CA ASP A 132 -0.96 8.88 -17.74
C ASP A 132 -0.91 10.07 -16.74
N SER A 133 -1.65 10.00 -15.61
CA SER A 133 -1.85 11.13 -14.70
C SER A 133 -1.58 10.78 -13.23
N PRO A 134 -0.89 11.65 -12.46
CA PRO A 134 -0.47 11.42 -11.07
C PRO A 134 -1.60 11.70 -10.05
N THR A 135 -2.80 11.17 -10.29
CA THR A 135 -4.02 11.65 -9.61
C THR A 135 -4.42 10.75 -8.42
N GLY A 136 -3.69 10.86 -7.30
CA GLY A 136 -3.96 10.06 -6.09
C GLY A 136 -5.22 10.45 -5.30
N TYR A 137 -5.71 11.70 -5.44
CA TYR A 137 -6.89 12.19 -4.70
C TYR A 137 -8.21 11.63 -5.23
N GLU A 138 -8.35 11.56 -6.57
CA GLU A 138 -9.56 11.03 -7.22
C GLU A 138 -9.71 9.53 -6.99
N LEU A 139 -8.59 8.80 -6.98
CA LEU A 139 -8.56 7.38 -6.63
C LEU A 139 -9.01 7.14 -5.18
N LYS A 140 -8.49 7.92 -4.22
CA LYS A 140 -8.90 7.83 -2.81
C LYS A 140 -10.40 8.07 -2.64
N ARG A 141 -10.94 9.06 -3.36
CA ARG A 141 -12.38 9.37 -3.33
C ARG A 141 -13.22 8.22 -3.93
N ALA A 142 -12.81 7.68 -5.08
CA ALA A 142 -13.51 6.56 -5.71
C ALA A 142 -13.49 5.29 -4.82
N LEU A 143 -12.37 5.01 -4.16
CA LEU A 143 -12.23 3.90 -3.22
C LEU A 143 -13.11 4.09 -1.98
N ALA A 144 -13.21 5.33 -1.46
CA ALA A 144 -14.12 5.64 -0.35
C ALA A 144 -15.59 5.43 -0.74
N GLU A 145 -16.00 5.93 -1.92
CA GLU A 145 -17.36 5.74 -2.44
C GLU A 145 -17.70 4.25 -2.65
N LEU A 146 -16.74 3.44 -3.11
CA LEU A 146 -16.90 1.99 -3.24
C LEU A 146 -17.04 1.28 -1.88
N ALA A 147 -16.23 1.68 -0.89
CA ALA A 147 -16.26 1.10 0.44
C ALA A 147 -17.58 1.39 1.18
N ASP A 148 -18.17 2.57 0.96
CA ASP A 148 -19.48 2.91 1.49
C ASP A 148 -20.60 2.10 0.80
N ALA A 149 -20.53 1.92 -0.52
CA ALA A 149 -21.47 1.07 -1.25
C ALA A 149 -21.43 -0.40 -0.78
N ALA A 150 -20.23 -0.96 -0.60
CA ALA A 150 -20.05 -2.31 -0.08
C ALA A 150 -20.63 -2.49 1.33
N ARG A 151 -20.51 -1.47 2.19
CA ARG A 151 -21.10 -1.46 3.54
C ARG A 151 -22.62 -1.52 3.50
N ASN A 152 -23.24 -0.77 2.59
CA ASN A 152 -24.70 -0.78 2.43
C ASN A 152 -25.21 -2.13 1.92
N ILE A 153 -24.45 -2.79 1.04
CA ILE A 153 -24.76 -4.16 0.59
C ILE A 153 -24.62 -5.15 1.75
N ALA A 154 -23.56 -5.04 2.57
CA ALA A 154 -23.36 -5.91 3.73
C ALA A 154 -24.50 -5.80 4.75
N ILE A 155 -25.01 -4.58 4.99
CA ILE A 155 -26.16 -4.34 5.87
C ILE A 155 -27.43 -5.00 5.30
N LEU A 156 -27.64 -4.93 3.98
CA LEU A 156 -28.77 -5.59 3.34
C LEU A 156 -28.65 -7.12 3.43
N VAL A 157 -27.47 -7.69 3.21
CA VAL A 157 -27.23 -9.13 3.33
C VAL A 157 -27.44 -9.61 4.76
N ASP A 158 -26.93 -8.89 5.76
CA ASP A 158 -27.14 -9.19 7.18
C ASP A 158 -28.63 -9.09 7.58
N TYR A 159 -29.39 -8.15 6.99
CA TYR A 159 -30.84 -8.05 7.17
C TYR A 159 -31.59 -9.25 6.57
N LEU A 160 -31.20 -9.68 5.37
CA LEU A 160 -31.80 -10.85 4.70
C LEU A 160 -31.45 -12.17 5.38
N GLU A 161 -30.26 -12.28 5.97
CA GLU A 161 -29.80 -13.45 6.73
C GLU A 161 -30.54 -13.58 8.07
N ARG A 162 -30.87 -12.45 8.71
CA ARG A 162 -31.61 -12.40 9.99
C ARG A 162 -33.13 -12.49 9.85
N HIS A 163 -33.67 -12.17 8.67
CA HIS A 163 -35.11 -12.20 8.40
C HIS A 163 -35.45 -12.96 7.11
N PRO A 164 -35.29 -14.30 7.09
CA PRO A 164 -35.52 -15.12 5.90
C PRO A 164 -36.98 -15.04 5.38
N ASP A 165 -37.94 -14.73 6.26
CA ASP A 165 -39.36 -14.60 5.91
C ASP A 165 -39.65 -13.36 5.05
N SER A 166 -38.77 -12.35 5.07
CA SER A 166 -38.96 -11.08 4.34
C SER A 166 -38.74 -11.20 2.83
N VAL A 167 -38.04 -12.25 2.38
CA VAL A 167 -37.78 -12.53 0.95
C VAL A 167 -38.99 -13.17 0.27
N ILE A 168 -39.81 -13.91 1.02
CA ILE A 168 -40.94 -14.68 0.48
C ILE A 168 -42.27 -13.94 0.70
N PHE A 169 -42.44 -13.18 1.79
CA PHE A 169 -43.74 -12.57 2.11
C PHE A 169 -43.82 -11.05 1.93
N GLY A 170 -42.69 -10.38 1.69
CA GLY A 170 -42.65 -8.92 1.74
C GLY A 170 -42.93 -8.41 3.16
N LYS A 171 -42.54 -7.17 3.47
CA LYS A 171 -42.75 -6.56 4.80
C LYS A 171 -44.24 -6.63 5.18
N GLU A 172 -44.60 -7.49 6.14
CA GLU A 172 -45.88 -7.35 6.83
C GLU A 172 -45.84 -6.01 7.58
N GLN A 173 -46.71 -5.09 7.16
CA GLN A 173 -47.09 -3.97 8.00
C GLN A 173 -47.81 -4.56 9.21
N SER A 174 -47.09 -4.72 10.30
CA SER A 174 -47.68 -4.93 11.62
C SER A 174 -48.49 -3.67 11.96
N ASN A 175 -49.76 -3.74 11.57
CA ASN A 175 -50.84 -2.85 11.95
C ASN A 175 -51.03 -3.04 13.46
N GLU A 176 -50.39 -2.20 14.26
CA GLU A 176 -50.67 -2.12 15.69
C GLU A 176 -51.83 -1.14 15.87
N LYS A 177 -52.99 -1.71 16.22
CA LYS A 177 -54.19 -1.00 16.66
C LYS A 177 -54.05 -0.55 18.11
#